data_AF-A0AAV2NSF8-F1
#
_entry.id   AF-A0AAV2NSF8-F1
#
_cell.length_a   1.000
_cell.length_b   1.000
_cell.length_c   1.000
_cell.angle_alpha   90.00
_cell.angle_beta   90.00
_cell.angle_gamma   90.00
#
_symmetry.space_group_name_H-M   'P 1'
#
loop_
_entity.id
_entity.type
_entity.pdbx_description
1 polymer ?
#
loop_
_entity_poly.entity_id
_entity_poly.type
_entity_poly.pdbx_seq_one_letter_code
_entity_poly.pdbx_strand_id
1 'polypeptide(L)'
;MRRRIRDMSDSFVLPEREFIGMYCLTKDLARALIEQLEPYLPVRRRSIGIPIELRVLCALSFYAQGSYQKAVGVDQLCIAQSTVSIIIKEVTSAINQYLLRQYVQFSMT
;
A
#
# COMPACT_ATOMS: atom_id res chain seq x y z
N MET A 1 -2.22 11.23 -16.83
CA MET A 1 -1.34 10.26 -16.12
C MET A 1 -0.50 10.90 -15.01
N ARG A 2 0.37 11.90 -15.28
CA ARG A 2 1.22 12.55 -14.25
C ARG A 2 0.49 13.35 -13.15
N ARG A 3 -0.76 13.77 -13.39
CA ARG A 3 -1.52 14.62 -12.45
C ARG A 3 -2.08 13.85 -11.24
N ARG A 4 -2.50 12.58 -11.37
CA ARG A 4 -3.18 11.83 -10.29
C ARG A 4 -2.33 10.80 -9.53
N ILE A 5 -1.17 10.40 -10.06
CA ILE A 5 -0.12 9.76 -9.23
C ILE A 5 0.30 10.74 -8.11
N ARG A 6 0.23 12.04 -8.40
CA ARG A 6 0.39 13.11 -7.42
C ARG A 6 -0.75 13.13 -6.38
N ASP A 7 -1.98 12.83 -6.78
CA ASP A 7 -3.14 12.81 -5.86
C ASP A 7 -3.03 11.69 -4.81
N MET A 8 -2.46 10.52 -5.14
CA MET A 8 -2.11 9.51 -4.11
C MET A 8 -0.96 9.96 -3.20
N SER A 9 -0.05 10.78 -3.73
CA SER A 9 1.00 11.43 -2.93
C SER A 9 0.42 12.48 -1.98
N ASP A 10 -0.83 12.89 -2.19
CA ASP A 10 -1.58 13.84 -1.36
C ASP A 10 -2.64 13.15 -0.48
N SER A 11 -2.69 11.81 -0.45
CA SER A 11 -3.65 11.06 0.38
C SER A 11 -3.57 11.45 1.86
N PHE A 12 -2.41 11.88 2.34
CA PHE A 12 -2.22 12.35 3.71
C PHE A 12 -2.87 13.72 4.00
N VAL A 13 -3.35 14.45 2.99
CA VAL A 13 -4.14 15.69 3.14
C VAL A 13 -5.61 15.40 3.43
N LEU A 14 -6.12 14.23 3.02
CA LEU A 14 -7.51 13.82 3.27
C LEU A 14 -7.87 13.89 4.76
N PRO A 15 -9.11 14.25 5.15
CA PRO A 15 -9.56 14.13 6.53
C PRO A 15 -9.34 12.70 7.08
N GLU A 16 -8.99 12.56 8.35
CA GLU A 16 -8.61 11.25 8.92
C GLU A 16 -9.72 10.20 8.76
N ARG A 17 -10.99 10.58 8.91
CA ARG A 17 -12.12 9.69 8.69
C ARG A 17 -12.17 9.14 7.26
N GLU A 18 -11.90 9.96 6.27
CA GLU A 18 -11.86 9.53 4.86
C GLU A 18 -10.65 8.66 4.58
N PHE A 19 -9.50 9.01 5.17
CA PHE A 19 -8.28 8.21 5.08
C PHE A 19 -8.47 6.79 5.64
N ILE A 20 -9.06 6.67 6.84
CA ILE A 20 -9.39 5.37 7.45
C ILE A 20 -10.38 4.60 6.56
N GLY A 21 -11.38 5.28 5.99
CA GLY A 21 -12.32 4.65 5.06
C GLY A 21 -11.66 4.09 3.80
N MET A 22 -10.58 4.71 3.32
CA MET A 22 -9.84 4.27 2.14
C MET A 22 -8.78 3.21 2.42
N TYR A 23 -8.11 3.26 3.58
CA TYR A 23 -6.90 2.48 3.85
C TYR A 23 -6.99 1.58 5.10
N CYS A 24 -8.10 1.62 5.85
CA CYS A 24 -8.33 0.90 7.11
C CYS A 24 -7.31 1.19 8.23
N LEU A 25 -6.46 2.21 8.07
CA LEU A 25 -5.46 2.63 9.03
C LEU A 25 -5.58 4.13 9.29
N THR A 26 -5.15 4.58 10.48
CA THR A 26 -4.91 6.00 10.71
C THR A 26 -3.70 6.47 9.89
N LYS A 27 -3.58 7.78 9.70
CA LYS A 27 -2.43 8.35 8.96
C LYS A 27 -1.10 7.99 9.64
N ASP A 28 -1.06 8.02 10.96
CA ASP A 28 0.16 7.76 11.73
C ASP A 28 0.57 6.29 11.63
N LEU A 29 -0.39 5.35 11.70
CA LEU A 29 -0.10 3.94 11.49
C LEU A 29 0.35 3.66 10.06
N ALA A 30 -0.25 4.33 9.07
CA ALA A 30 0.17 4.21 7.67
C ALA A 30 1.61 4.72 7.46
N ARG A 31 1.98 5.86 8.06
CA ARG A 31 3.37 6.37 8.01
C ARG A 31 4.35 5.43 8.69
N ALA A 32 4.02 4.98 9.90
CA ALA A 32 4.85 4.04 10.64
C ALA A 32 5.06 2.73 9.86
N LEU A 33 4.01 2.24 9.17
CA LEU A 33 4.12 1.06 8.31
C LEU A 33 5.01 1.31 7.08
N ILE A 34 4.89 2.49 6.45
CA ILE A 34 5.76 2.88 5.32
C ILE A 34 7.22 2.87 5.75
N GLU A 35 7.55 3.52 6.88
CA GLU A 35 8.91 3.58 7.42
C GLU A 35 9.45 2.19 7.77
N GLN A 36 8.63 1.33 8.40
CA GLN A 36 9.01 -0.05 8.71
C GLN A 36 9.26 -0.91 7.46
N LEU A 37 8.57 -0.64 6.35
CA LEU A 37 8.69 -1.41 5.12
C LEU A 37 9.75 -0.86 4.15
N GLU A 38 10.14 0.41 4.28
CA GLU A 38 11.14 1.08 3.45
C GLU A 38 12.45 0.26 3.26
N PRO A 39 13.09 -0.31 4.30
CA PRO A 39 14.34 -1.05 4.11
C PRO A 39 14.16 -2.40 3.37
N TYR A 40 12.93 -2.90 3.28
CA TYR A 40 12.62 -4.21 2.71
C TYR A 40 12.01 -4.13 1.31
N LEU A 41 11.56 -2.94 0.88
CA LEU A 41 11.00 -2.71 -0.44
C LEU A 41 12.08 -2.19 -1.39
N PRO A 42 12.23 -2.76 -2.59
CA PRO A 42 13.26 -2.32 -3.53
C PRO A 42 13.00 -0.87 -3.94
N VAL A 43 13.92 0.03 -3.60
CA VAL A 43 13.84 1.48 -3.87
C VAL A 43 13.69 1.77 -5.36
N ARG A 44 14.32 0.94 -6.23
CA ARG A 44 14.34 1.16 -7.69
C ARG A 44 14.35 -0.15 -8.47
N ARG A 45 13.18 -0.79 -8.67
CA ARG A 45 13.03 -1.55 -9.92
C ARG A 45 12.92 -0.53 -11.05
N ARG A 46 13.93 -0.50 -11.94
CA ARG A 46 14.06 0.44 -13.07
C ARG A 46 12.80 0.56 -13.94
N SER A 47 11.86 -0.39 -13.86
CA SER A 47 10.65 -0.41 -14.67
C SER A 47 9.43 0.29 -14.06
N ILE A 48 9.39 0.55 -12.74
CA ILE A 48 8.15 0.99 -12.09
C ILE A 48 8.20 2.47 -11.70
N GLY A 49 9.31 3.00 -11.18
CA GLY A 49 9.44 4.44 -10.87
C GLY A 49 8.41 4.99 -9.86
N ILE A 50 7.64 4.12 -9.20
CA ILE A 50 6.62 4.50 -8.21
C ILE A 50 7.29 4.57 -6.82
N PRO A 51 7.15 5.70 -6.11
CA PRO A 51 7.62 5.86 -4.73
C PRO A 51 7.10 4.77 -3.78
N ILE A 52 7.86 4.46 -2.73
CA ILE A 52 7.53 3.41 -1.76
C ILE A 52 6.20 3.73 -1.08
N GLU A 53 5.96 4.99 -0.73
CA GLU A 53 4.73 5.43 -0.07
C GLU A 53 3.50 5.09 -0.91
N LEU A 54 3.56 5.36 -2.22
CA LEU A 54 2.46 5.06 -3.14
C LEU A 54 2.23 3.57 -3.31
N ARG A 55 3.29 2.75 -3.25
CA ARG A 55 3.18 1.29 -3.32
C ARG A 55 2.49 0.74 -2.07
N VAL A 56 2.86 1.22 -0.89
CA VAL A 56 2.24 0.82 0.37
C VAL A 56 0.78 1.28 0.40
N LEU A 57 0.47 2.54 0.05
CA LEU A 57 -0.91 3.03 -0.02
C LEU A 57 -1.76 2.26 -1.04
N CYS A 58 -1.20 1.91 -2.19
CA CYS A 58 -1.87 1.05 -3.20
C CYS A 58 -2.24 -0.32 -2.63
N ALA A 59 -1.33 -0.95 -1.89
CA ALA A 59 -1.59 -2.23 -1.25
C ALA A 59 -2.65 -2.11 -0.14
N LEU A 60 -2.57 -1.06 0.69
CA LEU A 60 -3.55 -0.78 1.74
C LEU A 60 -4.95 -0.55 1.19
N SER A 61 -5.10 0.25 0.12
CA SER A 61 -6.40 0.45 -0.52
C SER A 61 -6.97 -0.85 -1.07
N PHE A 62 -6.11 -1.74 -1.57
CA PHE A 62 -6.52 -3.05 -2.03
C PHE A 62 -7.01 -3.94 -0.88
N TYR A 63 -6.27 -3.99 0.23
CA TYR A 63 -6.68 -4.75 1.42
C TYR A 63 -7.99 -4.25 2.02
N ALA A 64 -8.18 -2.93 2.07
CA ALA A 64 -9.39 -2.30 2.58
C ALA A 64 -10.64 -2.62 1.74
N GLN A 65 -10.48 -2.72 0.41
CA GLN A 65 -11.59 -2.95 -0.52
C GLN A 65 -11.91 -4.44 -0.74
N GLY A 66 -10.97 -5.34 -0.45
CA GLY A 66 -11.17 -6.79 -0.50
C GLY A 66 -11.46 -7.38 -1.89
N SER A 67 -11.29 -6.61 -2.98
CA SER A 67 -11.65 -7.04 -4.34
C SER A 67 -10.62 -6.62 -5.38
N TYR A 68 -10.16 -7.61 -6.17
CA TYR A 68 -9.35 -7.44 -7.37
C TYR A 68 -10.16 -6.98 -8.58
N GLN A 69 -11.49 -7.13 -8.54
CA GLN A 69 -12.37 -7.05 -9.71
C GLN A 69 -13.22 -5.77 -9.78
N LYS A 70 -13.34 -4.99 -8.69
CA LYS A 70 -14.05 -3.69 -8.73
C LYS A 70 -13.29 -2.57 -9.46
N ALA A 71 -12.07 -2.83 -9.92
CA ALA A 71 -11.26 -1.91 -10.72
C ALA A 71 -11.58 -1.94 -12.23
N VAL A 72 -12.61 -2.67 -12.67
CA VAL A 72 -13.11 -2.57 -14.06
C VAL A 72 -14.03 -1.33 -14.17
N GLY A 73 -13.44 -0.14 -14.09
CA GLY A 73 -14.15 1.13 -14.34
C GLY A 73 -13.73 2.32 -13.50
N VAL A 74 -13.14 2.09 -12.32
CA VAL A 74 -12.60 3.16 -11.45
C VAL A 74 -11.19 2.76 -11.03
N ASP A 75 -10.24 2.90 -11.96
CA ASP A 75 -8.83 2.74 -11.65
C ASP A 75 -8.38 3.92 -10.78
N GLN A 76 -8.63 3.80 -9.46
CA GLN A 76 -8.34 4.84 -8.46
C GLN A 76 -6.87 5.30 -8.49
N LEU A 77 -5.97 4.46 -9.01
CA LEU A 77 -4.53 4.67 -8.92
C LEU A 77 -3.89 4.92 -10.30
N CYS A 78 -4.62 4.68 -11.42
CA CYS A 78 -4.08 4.77 -12.79
C CYS A 78 -2.78 3.95 -12.96
N ILE A 79 -2.66 2.88 -12.18
CA ILE A 79 -1.54 1.94 -12.20
C ILE A 79 -2.05 0.74 -12.98
N ALA A 80 -1.27 0.29 -13.97
CA ALA A 80 -1.62 -0.90 -14.72
C ALA A 80 -1.91 -2.06 -13.75
N GLN A 81 -2.98 -2.81 -13.99
CA GLN A 81 -3.41 -3.92 -13.13
C GLN A 81 -2.24 -4.88 -12.82
N SER A 82 -1.41 -5.19 -13.81
CA SER A 82 -0.19 -5.99 -13.65
C SER A 82 0.81 -5.38 -12.66
N THR A 83 0.96 -4.06 -12.65
CA THR A 83 1.79 -3.34 -11.67
C THR A 83 1.16 -3.35 -10.27
N VAL A 84 -0.17 -3.18 -10.16
CA VAL A 84 -0.87 -3.34 -8.87
C VAL A 84 -0.64 -4.74 -8.29
N SER A 85 -0.72 -5.78 -9.13
CA SER A 85 -0.42 -7.16 -8.74
C SER A 85 0.98 -7.32 -8.14
N ILE A 86 1.98 -6.75 -8.81
CA ILE A 86 3.37 -6.77 -8.36
C ILE A 86 3.51 -6.05 -7.02
N ILE A 87 2.90 -4.87 -6.89
CA ILE A 87 2.93 -4.07 -5.65
C ILE A 87 2.33 -4.85 -4.48
N ILE A 88 1.14 -5.43 -4.65
CA ILE A 88 0.48 -6.23 -3.61
C ILE A 88 1.40 -7.38 -3.20
N LYS A 89 1.93 -8.14 -4.15
CA LYS A 89 2.81 -9.27 -3.86
C LYS A 89 4.06 -8.85 -3.07
N GLU A 90 4.70 -7.76 -3.48
CA GLU A 90 5.90 -7.25 -2.82
C GLU A 90 5.62 -6.74 -1.40
N VAL A 91 4.57 -5.93 -1.22
CA VAL A 91 4.18 -5.39 0.09
C VAL A 91 3.72 -6.51 1.03
N THR A 92 2.84 -7.42 0.58
CA THR A 92 2.40 -8.58 1.37
C THR A 92 3.59 -9.45 1.79
N SER A 93 4.52 -9.71 0.88
CA SER A 93 5.71 -10.52 1.18
C SER A 93 6.59 -9.85 2.24
N ALA A 94 6.80 -8.53 2.15
CA ALA A 94 7.57 -7.80 3.14
C ALA A 94 6.90 -7.80 4.53
N ILE A 95 5.59 -7.57 4.58
CA ILE A 95 4.82 -7.65 5.84
C ILE A 95 4.96 -9.04 6.47
N ASN A 96 4.75 -10.11 5.69
CA ASN A 96 4.79 -11.48 6.19
C ASN A 96 6.19 -11.90 6.68
N GLN A 97 7.25 -11.46 6.00
CA GLN A 97 8.61 -11.86 6.35
C GLN A 97 9.17 -11.08 7.53
N TYR A 98 8.90 -9.77 7.62
CA TYR A 98 9.60 -8.89 8.54
C TYR A 98 8.75 -8.40 9.72
N LEU A 99 7.44 -8.24 9.53
CA LEU A 99 6.56 -7.65 10.55
C LEU A 99 5.67 -8.69 11.25
N LEU A 100 5.26 -9.76 10.57
CA LEU A 100 4.27 -10.71 11.09
C LEU A 100 4.68 -11.30 12.44
N ARG A 101 5.95 -11.69 12.62
CA ARG A 101 6.43 -12.26 13.90
C ARG A 101 6.48 -11.26 15.06
N GLN A 102 6.47 -9.96 14.77
CA GLN A 102 6.46 -8.91 15.79
C GLN A 102 5.05 -8.73 16.37
N TYR A 103 4.02 -8.87 15.53
CA TYR A 103 2.62 -8.61 15.92
C TYR A 103 1.80 -9.88 16.17
N VAL A 104 2.18 -11.00 15.56
CA VAL A 104 1.48 -12.29 15.67
C VAL A 104 2.41 -13.31 16.31
N GLN A 105 2.21 -13.54 17.60
CA GLN A 105 2.89 -14.59 18.34
C GLN A 105 1.92 -15.74 18.57
N PHE A 106 2.27 -16.92 18.08
CA PHE A 106 1.53 -18.14 18.44
C PHE A 106 2.17 -18.71 19.70
N SER A 107 1.39 -18.81 20.78
CA SER A 107 1.80 -19.58 21.96
C SER A 107 1.96 -21.02 21.53
N MET A 108 3.19 -21.49 21.40
CA MET A 108 3.46 -22.91 21.23
C MET A 108 3.39 -23.55 22.62
N THR A 109 2.40 -24.43 22.82
CA THR A 109 2.31 -25.35 23.95
C THR A 109 3.00 -26.66 23.60
#